data_AF-R7BF36-F1
#
_entry.id   AF-R7BF36-F1
#
_cell.length_a   1.000
_cell.length_b   1.000
_cell.length_c   1.000
_cell.angle_alpha   90.00
_cell.angle_beta   90.00
_cell.angle_gamma   90.00
#
_symmetry.space_group_name_H-M   'P 1'
#
loop_
_entity.id
_entity.type
_entity.pdbx_description
1 polymer ?
#
loop_
_entity_poly.entity_id
_entity_poly.type
_entity_poly.pdbx_seq_one_letter_code
_entity_poly.pdbx_strand_id
1 'polypeptide(L)'
;MIKKVKKISAVLLTMLLAVAAPSNVFAMTGTENAIAVYNYGQSGSCTRSCTRFVQMDGVAQAIVGVNVNVSLYYEWDEGYASRFTSGRGSASVTQIPDIYDKEGWSADVNVARITGNNIVFNVTVKKNGSTVGSFEIGYSVDEYGQVS
;
A
#
# COMPACT_ATOMS: atom_id res chain seq x y z
N MET A 1 75.03 -21.02 -8.47
CA MET A 1 75.37 -19.62 -8.10
C MET A 1 74.14 -18.95 -7.50
N ILE A 2 74.33 -18.21 -6.41
CA ILE A 2 73.33 -17.73 -5.43
C ILE A 2 72.48 -16.58 -5.98
N LYS A 3 71.18 -16.54 -5.65
CA LYS A 3 70.54 -15.42 -4.91
C LYS A 3 69.11 -15.76 -4.44
N LYS A 4 68.97 -15.92 -3.12
CA LYS A 4 67.72 -15.74 -2.36
C LYS A 4 67.35 -14.25 -2.29
N VAL A 5 66.09 -14.00 -1.84
CA VAL A 5 65.47 -12.80 -1.20
C VAL A 5 64.20 -12.40 -1.98
N LYS A 6 62.99 -12.16 -1.44
CA LYS A 6 62.40 -12.03 -0.08
C LYS A 6 60.88 -12.27 -0.17
N LYS A 7 60.25 -12.73 0.92
CA LYS A 7 58.79 -12.73 1.16
C LYS A 7 58.20 -11.31 1.15
N ILE A 8 57.00 -11.11 0.60
CA ILE A 8 55.97 -10.19 1.13
C ILE A 8 54.58 -10.79 0.87
N SER A 9 53.80 -10.84 1.94
CA SER A 9 52.43 -11.36 2.07
C SER A 9 51.40 -10.55 1.26
N ALA A 10 50.39 -11.24 0.73
CA ALA A 10 49.06 -10.67 0.54
C ALA A 10 48.02 -11.75 0.89
N VAL A 11 47.55 -11.68 2.13
CA VAL A 11 46.31 -12.28 2.59
C VAL A 11 45.18 -11.68 1.76
N LEU A 12 44.39 -12.50 1.07
CA LEU A 12 42.95 -12.30 1.04
C LEU A 12 42.23 -13.61 0.70
N LEU A 13 42.02 -14.39 1.76
CA LEU A 13 40.96 -15.38 1.83
C LEU A 13 39.65 -14.61 2.01
N THR A 14 38.94 -14.36 0.92
CA THR A 14 37.54 -13.91 0.99
C THR A 14 36.69 -14.62 -0.04
N MET A 15 35.72 -15.35 0.52
CA MET A 15 34.40 -15.65 -0.04
C MET A 15 34.36 -16.63 -1.21
N LEU A 16 34.37 -17.91 -0.82
CA LEU A 16 33.56 -18.93 -1.44
C LEU A 16 32.13 -18.38 -1.59
N LEU A 17 31.70 -18.17 -2.83
CA LEU A 17 30.41 -17.56 -3.17
C LEU A 17 29.27 -18.31 -2.47
N ALA A 18 28.56 -17.57 -1.64
CA ALA A 18 27.27 -17.95 -1.12
C ALA A 18 26.23 -17.92 -2.26
N VAL A 19 25.48 -19.02 -2.33
CA VAL A 19 24.11 -19.12 -2.85
C VAL A 19 23.92 -18.82 -4.34
N ALA A 20 23.89 -19.90 -5.11
CA ALA A 20 23.14 -19.94 -6.37
C ALA A 20 21.65 -19.68 -6.07
N ALA A 21 21.20 -18.46 -6.31
CA ALA A 21 19.82 -18.23 -6.72
C ALA A 21 19.80 -18.29 -8.26
N PRO A 22 18.86 -19.01 -8.89
CA PRO A 22 18.80 -19.05 -10.34
C PRO A 22 18.41 -17.67 -10.86
N SER A 23 19.37 -16.94 -11.43
CA SER A 23 19.11 -15.80 -12.30
C SER A 23 18.61 -16.35 -13.64
N ASN A 24 17.30 -16.55 -13.75
CA ASN A 24 16.65 -16.80 -15.04
C ASN A 24 16.66 -15.52 -15.87
N VAL A 25 17.76 -15.26 -16.57
CA VAL A 25 17.82 -14.22 -17.62
C VAL A 25 17.56 -14.91 -18.96
N PHE A 26 16.30 -14.88 -19.41
CA PHE A 26 15.99 -15.09 -20.82
C PHE A 26 15.75 -13.74 -21.46
N ALA A 27 16.68 -13.33 -22.34
CA ALA A 27 16.45 -12.24 -23.26
C ALA A 27 15.51 -12.76 -24.36
N MET A 28 14.23 -12.38 -24.30
CA MET A 28 13.31 -12.58 -25.41
C MET A 28 13.07 -11.25 -26.11
N THR A 29 13.51 -11.17 -27.36
CA THR A 29 13.33 -10.03 -28.24
C THR A 29 11.88 -9.94 -28.69
N GLY A 30 11.21 -8.84 -28.31
CA GLY A 30 9.89 -8.44 -28.76
C GLY A 30 8.77 -9.06 -27.94
N THR A 31 8.11 -8.29 -27.06
CA THR A 31 6.90 -8.74 -26.35
C THR A 31 6.38 -7.65 -25.39
N GLU A 32 5.45 -6.82 -25.85
CA GLU A 32 4.56 -6.06 -24.95
C GLU A 32 3.72 -7.03 -24.07
N ASN A 33 3.60 -8.30 -24.49
CA ASN A 33 2.93 -9.39 -23.77
C ASN A 33 3.82 -10.20 -22.81
N ALA A 34 5.13 -9.95 -22.71
CA ALA A 34 5.99 -10.74 -21.82
C ALA A 34 5.86 -10.27 -20.37
N ILE A 35 5.65 -8.97 -20.12
CA ILE A 35 5.67 -8.40 -18.76
C ILE A 35 4.59 -9.02 -17.87
N ALA A 36 3.44 -9.38 -18.43
CA ALA A 36 2.31 -9.88 -17.65
C ALA A 36 2.42 -11.34 -17.21
N VAL A 37 3.14 -12.20 -17.95
CA VAL A 37 3.39 -13.58 -17.52
C VAL A 37 4.41 -13.62 -16.38
N TYR A 38 5.30 -12.62 -16.27
CA TYR A 38 6.34 -12.58 -15.24
C TYR A 38 5.82 -12.26 -13.83
N ASN A 39 4.65 -11.62 -13.69
CA ASN A 39 4.17 -11.13 -12.39
C ASN A 39 3.15 -12.04 -11.71
N TYR A 40 2.65 -13.08 -12.38
CA TYR A 40 1.68 -13.99 -11.77
C TYR A 40 2.17 -14.56 -10.43
N GLY A 41 1.34 -14.46 -9.39
CA GLY A 41 1.66 -14.88 -8.03
C GLY A 41 2.58 -13.94 -7.25
N GLN A 42 3.04 -12.84 -7.84
CA GLN A 42 3.72 -11.77 -7.09
C GLN A 42 2.70 -10.98 -6.27
N SER A 43 3.19 -10.33 -5.22
CA SER A 43 2.38 -9.45 -4.37
C SER A 43 2.98 -8.05 -4.30
N GLY A 44 2.11 -7.07 -4.18
CA GLY A 44 2.45 -5.66 -4.08
C GLY A 44 1.72 -5.01 -2.92
N SER A 45 2.22 -3.84 -2.52
CA SER A 45 1.50 -2.98 -1.59
C SER A 45 1.77 -1.51 -1.87
N CYS A 46 0.80 -0.67 -1.53
CA CYS A 46 0.98 0.77 -1.55
C CYS A 46 0.18 1.44 -0.43
N THR A 47 0.52 2.69 -0.16
CA THR A 47 -0.21 3.53 0.80
C THR A 47 -0.87 4.68 0.06
N ARG A 48 -2.15 4.92 0.37
CA ARG A 48 -2.93 6.05 -0.14
C ARG A 48 -3.44 6.88 1.01
N SER A 49 -3.34 8.19 0.86
CA SER A 49 -3.81 9.16 1.84
C SER A 49 -4.76 10.13 1.16
N CYS A 50 -5.85 10.46 1.83
CA CYS A 50 -6.77 11.49 1.37
C CYS A 50 -7.36 12.27 2.54
N THR A 51 -7.73 13.51 2.26
CA THR A 51 -8.55 14.33 3.15
C THR A 51 -9.96 14.41 2.58
N ARG A 52 -10.96 14.25 3.44
CA ARG A 52 -12.37 14.43 3.09
C ARG A 52 -13.05 15.31 4.12
N PHE A 53 -14.02 16.07 3.64
CA PHE A 53 -14.91 16.88 4.44
C PHE A 53 -16.23 16.15 4.57
N VAL A 54 -16.63 15.86 5.80
CA VAL A 54 -17.83 15.09 6.10
C VAL A 54 -18.86 16.04 6.70
N GLN A 55 -20.02 16.09 6.05
CA GLN A 55 -21.18 16.77 6.61
C GLN A 55 -21.82 15.84 7.64
N MET A 56 -22.11 16.38 8.82
CA MET A 56 -22.77 15.61 9.88
C MET A 56 -24.27 15.47 9.63
N ASP A 57 -24.80 14.31 10.00
CA ASP A 57 -26.23 14.08 10.08
C ASP A 57 -26.78 14.64 11.39
N GLY A 58 -27.84 15.44 11.31
CA GLY A 58 -28.61 15.89 12.48
C GLY A 58 -28.07 17.10 13.25
N VAL A 59 -26.93 17.67 12.87
CA VAL A 59 -26.36 18.89 13.48
C VAL A 59 -26.08 19.91 12.37
N ALA A 60 -26.62 21.12 12.50
CA ALA A 60 -26.54 22.21 11.52
C ALA A 60 -25.24 22.23 10.68
N GLN A 61 -25.28 21.69 9.45
CA GLN A 61 -24.25 21.78 8.39
C GLN A 61 -22.78 21.76 8.87
N ALA A 62 -22.46 20.99 9.90
CA ALA A 62 -21.12 20.94 10.42
C ALA A 62 -20.25 20.13 9.45
N ILE A 63 -19.25 20.77 8.86
CA ILE A 63 -18.27 20.13 8.01
C ILE A 63 -17.03 19.82 8.84
N VAL A 64 -16.72 18.53 9.00
CA VAL A 64 -15.50 18.07 9.70
C VAL A 64 -14.49 17.54 8.69
N GLY A 65 -13.24 17.97 8.84
CA GLY A 65 -12.12 17.45 8.07
C GLY A 65 -11.64 16.14 8.67
N VAL A 66 -11.47 15.12 7.82
CA VAL A 66 -10.99 13.79 8.18
C VAL A 66 -9.81 13.46 7.27
N ASN A 67 -8.66 13.14 7.87
CA ASN A 67 -7.55 12.53 7.17
C ASN A 67 -7.67 11.02 7.27
N VAL A 68 -7.48 10.35 6.14
CA VAL A 68 -7.51 8.89 6.04
C VAL A 68 -6.21 8.43 5.41
N ASN A 69 -5.63 7.39 5.96
CA ASN A 69 -4.46 6.70 5.42
C ASN A 69 -4.77 5.21 5.34
N VAL A 70 -4.63 4.63 4.15
CA VAL A 70 -4.86 3.20 3.93
C VAL A 70 -3.62 2.55 3.32
N SER A 71 -3.28 1.37 3.82
CA SER A 71 -2.36 0.44 3.18
C SER A 71 -3.19 -0.60 2.41
N LEU A 72 -2.82 -0.80 1.15
CA LEU A 72 -3.50 -1.65 0.20
C LEU A 72 -2.55 -2.79 -0.18
N TYR A 73 -3.07 -4.02 -0.20
CA TYR A 73 -2.31 -5.22 -0.55
C TYR A 73 -3.00 -5.92 -1.71
N TYR A 74 -2.24 -6.25 -2.74
CA TYR A 74 -2.75 -6.86 -3.97
C TYR A 74 -1.75 -7.86 -4.53
N GLU A 75 -2.24 -8.70 -5.44
CA GLU A 75 -1.45 -9.69 -6.16
C GLU A 75 -1.85 -9.70 -7.64
N TRP A 76 -0.99 -10.23 -8.50
CA TRP A 76 -1.30 -10.45 -9.91
C TRP A 76 -1.87 -11.86 -10.09
N ASP A 77 -3.11 -11.94 -10.57
CA ASP A 77 -3.83 -13.19 -10.80
C ASP A 77 -3.62 -13.71 -12.24
N GLU A 78 -3.96 -14.97 -12.50
CA GLU A 78 -3.88 -15.54 -13.86
C GLU A 78 -4.84 -14.78 -14.78
N GLY A 79 -4.35 -14.37 -15.95
CA GLY A 79 -5.19 -13.67 -16.93
C GLY A 79 -5.10 -12.14 -16.89
N TYR A 80 -3.94 -11.58 -16.50
CA TYR A 80 -3.62 -10.16 -16.63
C TYR A 80 -4.44 -9.25 -15.69
N ALA A 81 -5.05 -9.76 -14.62
CA ALA A 81 -5.79 -8.92 -13.68
C ALA A 81 -5.11 -8.92 -12.31
N SER A 82 -4.67 -7.75 -11.84
CA SER A 82 -4.34 -7.61 -10.42
C SER A 82 -5.61 -7.61 -9.57
N ARG A 83 -5.54 -8.15 -8.36
CA ARG A 83 -6.65 -8.18 -7.40
C ARG A 83 -6.19 -7.79 -6.01
N PHE A 84 -7.05 -7.10 -5.26
CA PHE A 84 -6.78 -6.82 -3.86
C PHE A 84 -6.97 -8.08 -3.02
N THR A 85 -6.03 -8.32 -2.11
CA THR A 85 -6.09 -9.42 -1.14
C THR A 85 -6.58 -8.92 0.22
N SER A 86 -6.17 -7.71 0.60
CA SER A 86 -6.57 -7.08 1.85
C SER A 86 -6.29 -5.58 1.84
N GLY A 87 -6.79 -4.90 2.87
CA GLY A 87 -6.47 -3.51 3.15
C GLY A 87 -6.62 -3.24 4.63
N ARG A 88 -5.93 -2.19 5.10
CA ARG A 88 -6.10 -1.65 6.46
C ARG A 88 -5.90 -0.16 6.43
N GLY A 89 -6.41 0.56 7.41
CA GLY A 89 -6.19 1.98 7.50
C GLY A 89 -6.32 2.54 8.89
N SER A 90 -6.03 3.82 8.97
CA SER A 90 -6.37 4.68 10.10
C SER A 90 -7.00 5.96 9.59
N ALA A 91 -7.83 6.57 10.43
CA ALA A 91 -8.42 7.87 10.16
C ALA A 91 -8.29 8.76 11.40
N SER A 92 -8.22 10.07 11.18
CA SER A 92 -8.22 11.05 12.25
C SER A 92 -9.02 12.28 11.84
N VAL A 93 -9.74 12.84 12.80
CA VAL A 93 -10.43 14.12 12.66
C VAL A 93 -9.38 15.22 12.77
N THR A 94 -9.29 16.09 11.76
CA THR A 94 -8.26 17.13 11.65
C THR A 94 -8.80 18.55 11.68
N GLN A 95 -10.07 18.73 11.33
CA GLN A 95 -10.70 20.04 11.34
C GLN A 95 -12.10 19.96 11.93
N ILE A 96 -12.34 20.75 12.96
CA ILE A 96 -13.62 20.87 13.65
C ILE A 96 -14.00 22.36 13.62
N PRO A 97 -15.21 22.73 13.17
CA PRO A 97 -15.65 24.13 13.21
C PRO A 97 -15.61 24.68 14.64
N ASP A 98 -15.15 25.91 14.81
CA ASP A 98 -14.90 26.51 16.14
C ASP A 98 -16.14 26.65 17.03
N ILE A 99 -17.34 26.57 16.44
CA ILE A 99 -18.62 26.58 17.17
C ILE A 99 -18.92 25.26 17.89
N TYR A 100 -18.12 24.21 17.67
CA TYR A 100 -18.27 22.91 18.31
C TYR A 100 -17.15 22.63 19.32
N ASP A 101 -17.49 21.84 20.33
CA ASP A 101 -16.53 21.26 21.26
C ASP A 101 -15.50 20.40 20.51
N LYS A 102 -14.21 20.58 20.81
CA LYS A 102 -13.09 19.90 20.16
C LYS A 102 -12.76 18.54 20.77
N GLU A 103 -13.31 18.20 21.93
CA GLU A 103 -13.04 16.92 22.58
C GLU A 103 -13.89 15.78 22.00
N GLY A 104 -13.52 14.52 22.26
CA GLY A 104 -14.36 13.36 21.97
C GLY A 104 -14.63 13.04 20.50
N TRP A 105 -13.92 13.66 19.56
CA TRP A 105 -13.97 13.33 18.14
C TRP A 105 -13.05 12.16 17.81
N SER A 106 -13.54 11.22 17.01
CA SER A 106 -12.72 10.17 16.43
C SER A 106 -13.21 9.79 15.04
N ALA A 107 -12.35 9.13 14.28
CA ALA A 107 -12.70 8.54 12.99
C ALA A 107 -12.13 7.14 12.91
N ASP A 108 -12.93 6.21 12.39
CA ASP A 108 -12.54 4.83 12.15
C ASP A 108 -12.60 4.55 10.65
N VAL A 109 -11.72 3.70 10.15
CA VAL A 109 -11.75 3.23 8.76
C VAL A 109 -11.68 1.71 8.74
N ASN A 110 -12.61 1.08 8.03
CA ASN A 110 -12.72 -0.37 7.94
C ASN A 110 -12.92 -0.79 6.49
N VAL A 111 -12.39 -1.95 6.11
CA VAL A 111 -12.69 -2.54 4.81
C VAL A 111 -14.18 -2.88 4.77
N ALA A 112 -14.91 -2.28 3.84
CA ALA A 112 -16.32 -2.56 3.62
C ALA A 112 -16.49 -3.74 2.66
N ARG A 113 -15.73 -3.75 1.56
CA ARG A 113 -15.76 -4.82 0.56
C ARG A 113 -14.48 -4.89 -0.26
N ILE A 114 -14.16 -6.09 -0.72
CA ILE A 114 -13.13 -6.37 -1.73
C ILE A 114 -13.83 -7.15 -2.86
N THR A 115 -13.62 -6.76 -4.11
CA THR A 115 -14.22 -7.40 -5.28
C THR A 115 -13.22 -7.37 -6.43
N GLY A 116 -12.46 -8.46 -6.57
CA GLY A 116 -11.41 -8.58 -7.58
C GLY A 116 -10.41 -7.44 -7.49
N ASN A 117 -10.37 -6.60 -8.52
CA ASN A 117 -9.48 -5.47 -8.64
C ASN A 117 -9.94 -4.19 -7.90
N ASN A 118 -11.04 -4.25 -7.13
CA ASN A 118 -11.55 -3.10 -6.37
C ASN A 118 -11.57 -3.39 -4.85
N ILE A 119 -11.25 -2.38 -4.06
CA ILE A 119 -11.41 -2.38 -2.60
C ILE A 119 -12.10 -1.10 -2.16
N VAL A 120 -13.05 -1.21 -1.24
CA VAL A 120 -13.78 -0.07 -0.67
C VAL A 120 -13.64 -0.11 0.85
N PHE A 121 -13.36 1.05 1.42
CA PHE A 121 -13.35 1.29 2.85
C PHE A 121 -14.54 2.16 3.23
N ASN A 122 -15.17 1.84 4.34
CA ASN A 122 -16.11 2.74 5.00
C ASN A 122 -15.36 3.51 6.10
N VAL A 123 -15.50 4.82 6.10
CA VAL A 123 -14.94 5.72 7.11
C VAL A 123 -16.09 6.27 7.93
N THR A 124 -16.03 6.07 9.24
CA THR A 124 -17.06 6.50 10.18
C THR A 124 -16.51 7.57 11.10
N VAL A 125 -17.19 8.71 11.19
CA VAL A 125 -16.86 9.80 12.12
C VAL A 125 -17.74 9.69 13.34
N LYS A 126 -17.13 9.78 14.52
CA LYS A 126 -17.82 9.67 15.81
C LYS A 126 -17.58 10.89 16.68
N LYS A 127 -18.58 11.24 17.48
CA LYS A 127 -18.50 12.19 18.59
C LYS A 127 -18.99 11.49 19.85
N ASN A 128 -18.15 11.46 20.88
CA ASN A 128 -18.42 10.80 22.16
C ASN A 128 -18.91 9.34 21.99
N GLY A 129 -18.32 8.61 21.03
CA GLY A 129 -18.66 7.22 20.70
C GLY A 129 -19.87 7.02 19.77
N SER A 130 -20.67 8.06 19.51
CA SER A 130 -21.81 7.99 18.60
C SER A 130 -21.42 8.38 17.18
N THR A 131 -21.85 7.62 16.18
CA THR A 131 -21.64 7.95 14.76
C THR A 131 -22.43 9.19 14.38
N VAL A 132 -21.74 10.16 13.78
CA VAL A 132 -22.33 11.45 13.33
C VAL A 132 -22.20 11.67 11.83
N GLY A 133 -21.47 10.80 11.13
CA GLY A 133 -21.36 10.80 9.68
C GLY A 133 -20.49 9.65 9.19
N SER A 134 -20.61 9.32 7.92
CA SER A 134 -19.78 8.31 7.26
C SER A 134 -19.62 8.60 5.78
N PHE A 135 -18.55 8.07 5.18
CA PHE A 135 -18.33 8.13 3.75
C PHE A 135 -17.49 6.93 3.29
N GLU A 136 -17.58 6.60 2.02
CA GLU A 136 -16.77 5.54 1.41
C GLU A 136 -15.59 6.11 0.63
N ILE A 137 -14.47 5.39 0.63
CA ILE A 137 -13.36 5.58 -0.30
C ILE A 137 -13.08 4.25 -1.00
N GLY A 138 -12.91 4.32 -2.31
CA GLY A 138 -12.62 3.16 -3.15
C GLY A 138 -11.30 3.30 -3.86
N TYR A 139 -10.64 2.18 -4.11
CA TYR A 139 -9.45 2.08 -4.94
C TYR A 139 -9.60 0.93 -5.93
N SER A 140 -8.98 1.10 -7.09
CA SER A 140 -8.86 0.05 -8.10
C SER A 140 -7.39 -0.24 -8.38
N VAL A 141 -7.05 -1.48 -8.73
CA VAL A 141 -5.70 -1.86 -9.18
C VAL A 141 -5.78 -2.34 -10.64
N ASP A 142 -4.89 -1.83 -11.49
CA ASP A 142 -4.81 -2.26 -12.89
C ASP A 142 -3.91 -3.50 -13.07
N GLU A 143 -3.85 -4.03 -14.28
CA GLU A 143 -3.02 -5.17 -14.68
C GLU A 143 -1.51 -5.03 -14.43
N TYR A 144 -1.04 -3.79 -14.29
CA TYR A 144 0.36 -3.46 -14.01
C TYR A 144 0.62 -3.25 -12.51
N GLY A 145 -0.40 -3.45 -11.67
CA GLY A 145 -0.30 -3.21 -10.24
C GLY A 145 -0.30 -1.73 -9.88
N GLN A 146 -0.77 -0.83 -10.76
CA GLN A 146 -0.96 0.57 -10.42
C GLN A 146 -2.31 0.75 -9.76
N VAL A 147 -2.31 1.40 -8.61
CA VAL A 147 -3.53 1.68 -7.85
C VAL A 147 -4.05 3.08 -8.19
N SER A 148 -5.35 3.24 -8.41
CA SER A 148 -6.03 4.54 -8.56
C SER A 148 -7.16 4.73 -7.55
#